data_AF-A0A6G4TE88-F1
#
_entry.id   AF-A0A6G4TE88-F1
#
_cell.length_a   1.000
_cell.length_b   1.000
_cell.length_c   1.000
_cell.angle_alpha   90.00
_cell.angle_beta   90.00
_cell.angle_gamma   90.00
#
_symmetry.space_group_name_H-M   'P 1'
#
loop_
_entity.id
_entity.type
_entity.pdbx_description
1 polymer ?
#
loop_
_entity_poly.entity_id
_entity_poly.type
_entity_poly.pdbx_seq_one_letter_code
_entity_poly.pdbx_strand_id
1 'polypeptide(L)'
;MVVSDPAFLSTSKEKKIAGMFSIGGVMLQIETNKGDKGLDVTGLSSNKHEDETLLPRNAKMEVIGVHPPKSPGQPVTIKVRYISEEKRPAMDGITESLAFDRASVRTIDANGRLQISRTNISKANVNAYYGREIPGSEELGLDPNKLYRLWRHPDELRKAAKTFNNIPVLSKHIPDFPTDPPNEFR
;
A
#
# COMPACT_ATOMS: atom_id res chain seq x y z
N MET A 1 7.57 -23.26 4.59
CA MET A 1 6.74 -22.57 3.59
C MET A 1 7.29 -21.17 3.41
N VAL A 2 7.54 -20.73 2.17
CA VAL A 2 8.03 -19.37 1.89
C VAL A 2 6.90 -18.54 1.32
N VAL A 3 6.69 -17.35 1.88
CA VAL A 3 5.70 -16.37 1.43
C VAL A 3 6.45 -15.13 0.95
N SER A 4 5.95 -14.45 -0.08
CA SER A 4 6.48 -13.18 -0.56
C SER A 4 5.37 -12.15 -0.59
N ASP A 5 5.64 -10.95 -0.05
CA ASP A 5 4.71 -9.83 -0.12
C ASP A 5 5.14 -8.87 -1.24
N PRO A 6 4.30 -8.64 -2.28
CA PRO A 6 4.64 -7.71 -3.36
C PRO A 6 4.69 -6.24 -2.93
N ALA A 7 4.12 -5.89 -1.78
CA ALA A 7 4.14 -4.54 -1.21
C ALA A 7 5.30 -4.35 -0.21
N PHE A 8 5.47 -3.12 0.27
CA PHE A 8 6.34 -2.85 1.42
C PHE A 8 5.67 -3.38 2.69
N LEU A 9 6.45 -4.00 3.58
CA LEU A 9 5.94 -4.45 4.86
C LEU A 9 6.32 -3.45 5.95
N SER A 10 5.34 -2.73 6.49
CA SER A 10 5.52 -1.89 7.68
C SER A 10 5.52 -2.76 8.92
N THR A 11 6.56 -2.60 9.73
CA THR A 11 6.81 -3.37 10.95
C THR A 11 7.33 -2.44 12.04
N SER A 12 7.38 -2.94 13.27
CA SER A 12 7.90 -2.20 14.41
C SER A 12 8.92 -3.05 15.16
N LYS A 13 9.97 -2.40 15.68
CA LYS A 13 10.90 -3.03 16.63
C LYS A 13 10.25 -3.23 18.01
N GLU A 14 9.16 -2.51 18.30
CA GLU A 14 8.47 -2.51 19.59
C GLU A 14 7.30 -3.49 19.64
N LYS A 15 7.41 -4.49 20.53
CA LYS A 15 6.39 -5.56 20.69
C LYS A 15 5.03 -5.02 21.16
N LYS A 16 5.02 -3.91 21.90
CA LYS A 16 3.79 -3.31 22.45
C LYS A 16 2.88 -2.75 21.35
N ILE A 17 3.48 -2.17 20.31
CA ILE A 17 2.78 -1.58 19.17
C ILE A 17 2.20 -2.68 18.28
N ALA A 18 2.95 -3.76 18.03
CA ALA A 18 2.47 -4.94 17.31
C ALA A 18 1.24 -5.60 17.98
N GLY A 19 1.14 -5.56 19.31
CA GLY A 19 0.00 -6.07 20.06
C GLY A 19 -1.29 -5.26 19.88
N MET A 20 -1.19 -3.94 19.69
CA MET A 20 -2.35 -3.05 19.52
C MET A 20 -3.07 -3.28 18.18
N PHE A 21 -2.34 -3.64 17.12
CA PHE A 21 -2.91 -3.95 15.80
C PHE A 21 -3.48 -5.37 15.67
N SER A 22 -3.24 -6.24 16.65
CA SER A 22 -3.42 -7.69 16.51
C SER A 22 -4.52 -8.28 17.41
N ILE A 23 -5.37 -7.46 18.05
CA ILE A 23 -6.44 -7.98 18.93
C ILE A 23 -7.36 -8.93 18.13
N GLY A 24 -7.37 -10.22 18.50
CA GLY A 24 -8.12 -11.27 17.81
C GLY A 24 -7.61 -11.67 16.42
N GLY A 25 -6.46 -11.16 15.98
CA GLY A 25 -5.88 -11.37 14.65
C GLY A 25 -4.63 -12.24 14.63
N VAL A 26 -3.75 -11.95 13.66
CA VAL A 26 -2.46 -12.64 13.46
C VAL A 26 -1.32 -11.65 13.70
N MET A 27 -0.33 -12.04 14.49
CA MET A 27 0.91 -11.29 14.72
C MET A 27 2.07 -11.98 13.99
N LEU A 28 2.72 -11.28 13.07
CA LEU A 28 3.96 -11.76 12.46
C LEU A 28 5.15 -11.35 13.32
N GLN A 29 5.88 -12.32 13.86
CA GLN A 29 7.16 -12.10 14.52
C GLN A 29 8.28 -12.39 13.51
N ILE A 30 8.94 -11.34 13.02
CA ILE A 30 9.93 -11.43 11.96
C ILE A 30 11.34 -11.47 12.57
N GLU A 31 12.08 -12.55 12.30
CA GLU A 31 13.49 -12.68 12.63
C GLU A 31 14.34 -12.13 11.48
N THR A 32 15.21 -11.16 11.80
CA THR A 32 16.17 -10.55 10.88
C THR A 32 17.60 -10.75 11.38
N ASN A 33 18.57 -10.74 10.46
CA ASN A 33 20.00 -10.77 10.72
C ASN A 33 20.62 -9.38 10.62
N LYS A 34 21.75 -9.18 11.28
CA LYS A 34 22.52 -7.92 11.16
C LYS A 34 22.96 -7.71 9.71
N GLY A 35 22.53 -6.60 9.11
CA GLY A 35 22.82 -6.25 7.72
C GLY A 35 21.74 -6.68 6.72
N ASP A 36 20.63 -7.25 7.19
CA ASP A 36 19.44 -7.43 6.37
C ASP A 36 18.87 -6.08 5.92
N LYS A 37 18.32 -6.05 4.71
CA LYS A 37 17.67 -4.85 4.16
C LYS A 37 16.39 -4.54 4.93
N GLY A 38 16.38 -3.40 5.58
CA GLY A 38 15.21 -2.80 6.22
C GLY A 38 15.49 -1.31 6.45
N LEU A 39 14.49 -0.47 6.23
CA LEU A 39 14.60 0.96 6.45
C LEU A 39 14.01 1.31 7.80
N ASP A 40 14.84 1.85 8.69
CA ASP A 40 14.34 2.53 9.86
C ASP A 40 13.74 3.88 9.44
N VAL A 41 12.42 3.99 9.51
CA VAL A 41 11.68 5.22 9.17
C VAL A 41 11.21 5.98 10.40
N THR A 42 11.64 5.57 11.60
CA THR A 42 11.26 6.22 12.87
C THR A 42 11.53 7.72 12.87
N GLY A 43 12.63 8.17 12.23
CA GLY A 43 12.97 9.59 12.12
C GLY A 43 12.15 10.38 11.10
N LEU A 44 11.47 9.69 10.18
CA LEU A 44 10.67 10.26 9.08
C LEU A 44 9.16 10.17 9.33
N SER A 45 8.74 9.30 10.25
CA SER A 45 7.37 9.12 10.69
C SER A 45 6.96 10.22 11.69
N SER A 46 5.70 10.67 11.59
CA SER A 46 5.07 11.51 12.63
C SER A 46 4.92 10.76 13.96
N ASN A 47 4.98 9.42 13.94
CA ASN A 47 4.81 8.55 15.09
C ASN A 47 6.16 7.96 15.54
N LYS A 48 7.08 8.82 15.98
CA LYS A 48 8.44 8.42 16.40
C LYS A 48 8.51 7.37 17.53
N HIS A 49 7.40 7.13 18.22
CA HIS A 49 7.29 6.16 19.30
C HIS A 49 6.96 4.73 18.80
N GLU A 50 6.72 4.56 17.49
CA GLU A 50 6.37 3.28 16.90
C GLU A 50 7.59 2.49 16.41
N ASP A 51 8.81 3.06 16.46
CA ASP A 51 10.06 2.46 15.99
C ASP A 51 9.89 1.70 14.66
N GLU A 52 9.28 2.39 13.70
CA GLU A 52 8.82 1.80 12.46
C GLU A 52 9.99 1.41 11.56
N THR A 53 9.96 0.16 11.10
CA THR A 53 10.90 -0.41 10.15
C THR A 53 10.16 -0.94 8.93
N LEU A 54 10.53 -0.50 7.74
CA LEU A 54 9.95 -0.96 6.48
C LEU A 54 10.85 -2.03 5.84
N LEU A 55 10.27 -3.18 5.51
CA LEU A 55 10.90 -4.18 4.66
C LEU A 55 10.58 -3.91 3.18
N PRO A 56 11.52 -4.19 2.25
CA PRO A 56 11.35 -3.90 0.84
C PRO A 56 10.25 -4.75 0.18
N ARG A 57 9.83 -4.34 -1.02
CA ARG A 57 8.91 -5.12 -1.85
C ARG A 57 9.46 -6.49 -2.19
N ASN A 58 8.56 -7.45 -2.36
CA ASN A 58 8.86 -8.86 -2.61
C ASN A 58 9.68 -9.51 -1.49
N ALA A 59 9.64 -8.95 -0.27
CA ALA A 59 10.29 -9.54 0.89
C ALA A 59 9.86 -10.99 1.06
N LYS A 60 10.83 -11.91 1.06
CA LYS A 60 10.60 -13.34 1.23
C LYS A 60 10.71 -13.71 2.70
N MET A 61 9.72 -14.45 3.18
CA MET A 61 9.60 -14.85 4.57
C MET A 61 9.37 -16.35 4.65
N GLU A 62 10.27 -17.05 5.35
CA GLU A 62 10.10 -18.46 5.67
C GLU A 62 9.34 -18.60 6.98
N VAL A 63 8.19 -19.28 6.96
CA VAL A 63 7.45 -19.58 8.18
C VAL A 63 8.23 -20.63 8.99
N ILE A 64 8.66 -20.24 10.20
CA ILE A 64 9.43 -21.08 11.13
C ILE A 64 8.51 -21.77 12.13
N GLY A 65 7.41 -21.12 12.53
CA GLY A 65 6.49 -21.71 13.49
C GLY A 65 5.22 -20.90 13.70
N VAL A 66 4.17 -21.58 14.16
CA VAL A 66 2.87 -20.99 14.46
C VAL A 66 2.54 -21.29 15.92
N HIS A 67 2.25 -20.24 16.69
CA HIS A 67 1.93 -20.35 18.12
C HIS A 67 0.49 -19.89 18.33
N PRO A 68 -0.39 -20.77 18.86
CA PRO A 68 -1.76 -20.38 19.16
C PRO A 68 -1.80 -19.39 20.34
N PRO A 69 -2.88 -18.59 20.45
CA PRO A 69 -3.07 -17.70 21.58
C PRO A 69 -3.21 -18.48 22.88
N LYS A 70 -2.65 -17.96 23.98
CA LYS A 70 -2.75 -18.59 25.31
C LYS A 70 -4.04 -18.22 26.04
N SER A 71 -4.65 -17.09 25.66
CA SER A 71 -5.89 -16.58 26.24
C SER A 71 -6.78 -15.95 25.17
N PRO A 72 -8.12 -15.89 25.37
CA PRO A 72 -9.03 -15.19 24.46
C PRO A 72 -8.60 -13.73 24.22
N GLY A 73 -8.67 -13.28 22.97
CA GLY A 73 -8.29 -11.93 22.55
C GLY A 73 -6.81 -11.74 22.20
N GLN A 74 -5.94 -12.71 22.52
CA GLN A 74 -4.56 -12.69 22.04
C GLN A 74 -4.49 -13.11 20.56
N PRO A 75 -3.52 -12.57 19.79
CA PRO A 75 -3.30 -13.01 18.42
C PRO A 75 -2.65 -14.39 18.33
N VAL A 76 -2.83 -15.04 17.18
CA VAL A 76 -1.97 -16.14 16.73
C VAL A 76 -0.61 -15.57 16.33
N THR A 77 0.49 -16.02 16.94
CA THR A 77 1.84 -15.56 16.58
C THR A 77 2.44 -16.48 15.52
N ILE A 78 2.71 -15.94 14.33
CA ILE A 78 3.47 -16.64 13.29
C ILE A 78 4.90 -16.12 13.31
N LYS A 79 5.85 -16.99 13.65
CA LYS A 79 7.28 -16.69 13.54
C LYS A 79 7.73 -16.91 12.11
N VAL A 80 8.35 -15.89 11.53
CA VAL A 80 8.88 -15.93 10.18
C VAL A 80 10.34 -15.48 10.16
N ARG A 81 11.16 -16.10 9.31
CA ARG A 81 12.54 -15.68 9.03
C ARG A 81 12.53 -14.84 7.77
N TYR A 82 13.08 -13.63 7.83
CA TYR A 82 13.32 -12.86 6.61
C TYR A 82 14.50 -13.46 5.83
N ILE A 83 14.28 -13.70 4.53
CA ILE A 83 15.31 -14.18 3.62
C ILE A 83 15.79 -12.99 2.81
N SER A 84 16.98 -12.45 3.14
CA SER A 84 17.59 -11.39 2.36
C SER A 84 18.20 -11.94 1.07
N GLU A 85 17.85 -11.35 -0.07
CA GLU A 85 18.54 -11.60 -1.35
C GLU A 85 19.89 -10.86 -1.35
N GLU A 86 20.92 -11.48 -1.95
CA GLU A 86 22.35 -11.16 -1.87
C GLU A 86 22.75 -9.68 -1.70
N LYS A 87 23.81 -9.48 -0.88
CA LYS A 87 24.53 -8.23 -0.71
C LYS A 87 25.02 -7.68 -2.07
N ARG A 88 24.44 -6.57 -2.51
CA ARG A 88 25.11 -5.68 -3.47
C ARG A 88 26.01 -4.72 -2.68
N PRO A 89 27.19 -4.33 -3.20
CA PRO A 89 28.10 -3.44 -2.48
C PRO A 89 27.41 -2.11 -2.16
N ALA A 90 27.55 -1.66 -0.92
CA ALA A 90 26.98 -0.42 -0.43
C ALA A 90 27.56 0.78 -1.19
N MET A 91 26.71 1.60 -1.79
CA MET A 91 27.01 3.00 -2.09
C MET A 91 26.32 3.89 -1.06
N ASP A 92 26.92 5.05 -0.80
CA ASP A 92 26.69 5.97 0.32
C ASP A 92 25.23 6.03 0.85
N GLY A 93 25.12 5.76 2.16
CA GLY A 93 23.90 5.38 2.88
C GLY A 93 22.78 6.43 2.99
N ILE A 94 22.80 7.51 2.23
CA ILE A 94 21.69 8.47 2.12
C ILE A 94 20.85 8.17 0.87
N THR A 95 21.43 7.58 -0.18
CA THR A 95 20.70 7.32 -1.44
C THR A 95 19.89 6.01 -1.37
N GLU A 96 20.34 5.00 -0.61
CA GLU A 96 19.57 3.77 -0.40
C GLU A 96 18.35 3.98 0.53
N SER A 97 18.39 4.93 1.46
CA SER A 97 17.34 5.11 2.47
C SER A 97 16.01 5.63 1.93
N LEU A 98 15.95 6.07 0.67
CA LEU A 98 14.71 6.43 -0.05
C LEU A 98 14.46 5.58 -1.29
N ALA A 99 15.36 4.64 -1.64
CA ALA A 99 15.39 3.99 -2.95
C ALA A 99 15.57 2.47 -2.87
N PHE A 100 14.79 1.78 -2.03
CA PHE A 100 14.67 0.31 -2.11
C PHE A 100 14.15 -0.19 -3.47
N ASP A 101 13.63 0.73 -4.30
CA ASP A 101 13.25 0.52 -5.69
C ASP A 101 14.01 1.48 -6.63
N ARG A 102 15.35 1.38 -6.73
CA ARG A 102 16.17 2.20 -7.67
C ARG A 102 15.79 2.09 -9.17
N ALA A 103 14.71 1.39 -9.51
CA ALA A 103 13.96 1.65 -10.74
C ALA A 103 12.77 2.57 -10.41
N SER A 104 13.03 3.87 -10.21
CA SER A 104 11.97 4.86 -10.19
C SER A 104 11.21 4.75 -11.51
N VAL A 105 9.95 4.30 -11.45
CA VAL A 105 9.02 4.32 -12.57
C VAL A 105 8.46 5.74 -12.83
N ARG A 106 9.02 6.74 -12.14
CA ARG A 106 8.61 8.13 -12.22
C ARG A 106 9.49 8.89 -13.21
N THR A 107 8.88 9.63 -14.12
CA THR A 107 9.55 10.56 -15.03
C THR A 107 8.82 11.90 -15.02
N ILE A 108 9.51 12.99 -15.33
CA ILE A 108 8.89 14.29 -15.56
C ILE A 108 8.83 14.50 -17.06
N ASP A 109 7.65 14.82 -17.60
CA ASP A 109 7.50 15.12 -19.02
C ASP A 109 7.96 16.54 -19.38
N ALA A 110 7.96 16.87 -20.68
CA ALA A 110 8.36 18.19 -21.17
C ALA A 110 7.49 19.35 -20.62
N ASN A 111 6.31 19.05 -20.08
CA ASN A 111 5.39 20.01 -19.49
C ASN A 111 5.53 20.09 -17.96
N GLY A 112 6.52 19.42 -17.37
CA GLY A 112 6.75 19.43 -15.92
C GLY A 112 5.84 18.49 -15.12
N ARG A 113 5.06 17.62 -15.76
CA ARG A 113 4.12 16.72 -15.06
C ARG A 113 4.79 15.41 -14.65
N LEU A 114 4.44 14.93 -13.46
CA LEU A 114 4.90 13.65 -12.94
C LEU A 114 4.17 12.49 -13.62
N GLN A 115 4.90 11.73 -14.43
CA GLN A 115 4.46 10.49 -15.03
C GLN A 115 4.90 9.31 -14.16
N ILE A 116 4.03 8.33 -13.96
CA ILE A 116 4.32 7.12 -13.19
C ILE A 116 3.94 5.91 -14.06
N SER A 117 4.91 5.11 -14.50
CA SER A 117 4.65 4.02 -15.45
C SER A 117 3.89 2.83 -14.85
N ARG A 118 3.93 2.67 -13.52
CA ARG A 118 3.20 1.62 -12.80
C ARG A 118 2.77 2.07 -11.41
N THR A 119 1.45 2.10 -11.18
CA THR A 119 0.86 2.36 -9.85
C THR A 119 -0.51 1.70 -9.73
N ASN A 120 -0.89 1.29 -8.52
CA ASN A 120 -2.20 0.71 -8.23
C ASN A 120 -3.19 1.85 -7.87
N ILE A 121 -4.07 2.22 -8.81
CA ILE A 121 -5.02 3.34 -8.63
C ILE A 121 -6.34 2.89 -7.97
N SER A 122 -6.70 1.61 -8.11
CA SER A 122 -7.96 1.06 -7.58
C SER A 122 -7.80 -0.39 -7.15
N LYS A 123 -8.80 -0.91 -6.42
CA LYS A 123 -8.91 -2.31 -5.99
C LYS A 123 -10.38 -2.74 -6.01
N ALA A 124 -10.61 -4.05 -6.17
CA ALA A 124 -11.94 -4.63 -6.00
C ALA A 124 -12.42 -4.43 -4.56
N ASN A 125 -13.64 -3.94 -4.40
CA ASN A 125 -14.24 -3.59 -3.11
C ASN A 125 -15.74 -3.29 -3.28
N VAL A 126 -16.43 -3.10 -2.15
CA VAL A 126 -17.80 -2.62 -2.11
C VAL A 126 -17.77 -1.15 -1.69
N ASN A 127 -18.30 -0.26 -2.53
CA ASN A 127 -18.36 1.17 -2.29
C ASN A 127 -19.80 1.64 -2.16
N ALA A 128 -19.98 2.66 -1.33
CA ALA A 128 -21.28 3.31 -1.16
C ALA A 128 -21.42 4.46 -2.16
N TYR A 129 -22.57 4.51 -2.84
CA TYR A 129 -22.97 5.58 -3.75
C TYR A 129 -24.42 5.95 -3.49
N TYR A 130 -24.76 7.23 -3.60
CA TYR A 130 -26.16 7.65 -3.65
C TYR A 130 -26.80 7.21 -4.96
N GLY A 131 -28.11 6.97 -4.95
CA GLY A 131 -28.84 6.61 -6.18
C GLY A 131 -28.56 7.55 -7.34
N ARG A 132 -28.50 8.87 -7.08
CA ARG A 132 -28.19 9.90 -8.08
C ARG A 132 -26.79 9.80 -8.71
N GLU A 133 -25.84 9.14 -8.05
CA GLU A 133 -24.45 9.01 -8.52
C GLU A 133 -24.27 7.78 -9.43
N ILE A 134 -25.25 6.88 -9.47
CA ILE A 134 -25.17 5.64 -10.23
C ILE A 134 -25.60 5.91 -11.68
N PRO A 135 -24.77 5.53 -12.67
CA PRO A 135 -25.15 5.65 -14.09
C PRO A 135 -26.46 4.93 -14.40
N GLY A 136 -27.36 5.58 -15.14
CA GLY A 136 -28.69 5.01 -15.48
C GLY A 136 -29.67 4.92 -14.30
N SER A 137 -29.44 5.68 -13.22
CA SER A 137 -30.26 5.61 -12.00
C SER A 137 -31.75 5.82 -12.21
N GLU A 138 -32.16 6.70 -13.13
CA GLU A 138 -33.56 6.95 -13.46
C GLU A 138 -34.23 5.72 -14.11
N GLU A 139 -33.58 5.11 -15.11
CA GLU A 139 -34.07 3.91 -15.82
C GLU A 139 -34.17 2.71 -14.87
N LEU A 140 -33.24 2.62 -13.92
CA LEU A 140 -33.21 1.59 -12.87
C LEU A 140 -34.19 1.86 -11.72
N GLY A 141 -34.86 3.01 -11.70
CA GLY A 141 -35.80 3.39 -10.63
C GLY A 141 -35.14 3.56 -9.25
N LEU A 142 -33.88 3.98 -9.20
CA LEU A 142 -33.14 4.11 -7.94
C LEU A 142 -33.54 5.40 -7.23
N ASP A 143 -33.85 5.29 -5.92
CA ASP A 143 -34.04 6.46 -5.06
C ASP A 143 -32.77 7.33 -5.00
N PRO A 144 -32.82 8.61 -5.44
CA PRO A 144 -31.67 9.51 -5.50
C PRO A 144 -30.93 9.73 -4.18
N ASN A 145 -31.63 9.64 -3.05
CA ASN A 145 -31.10 9.94 -1.71
C ASN A 145 -30.76 8.69 -0.91
N LYS A 146 -31.06 7.50 -1.44
CA LYS A 146 -30.69 6.24 -0.82
C LYS A 146 -29.24 5.88 -1.13
N LEU A 147 -28.55 5.35 -0.12
CA LEU A 147 -27.20 4.83 -0.24
C LEU A 147 -27.25 3.36 -0.71
N TYR A 148 -26.61 3.07 -1.84
CA TYR A 148 -26.47 1.72 -2.40
C TYR A 148 -25.02 1.27 -2.27
N ARG A 149 -24.83 -0.03 -2.03
CA ARG A 149 -23.51 -0.67 -1.94
C ARG A 149 -23.21 -1.39 -3.24
N LEU A 150 -22.35 -0.80 -4.07
CA LEU A 150 -21.99 -1.33 -5.37
C LEU A 150 -20.66 -2.07 -5.26
N TRP A 151 -20.62 -3.27 -5.84
CA TRP A 151 -19.39 -4.03 -5.94
C TRP A 151 -18.60 -3.59 -7.17
N ARG A 152 -17.38 -3.07 -6.95
CA ARG A 152 -16.43 -2.82 -8.03
C ARG A 152 -15.78 -4.14 -8.41
N HIS A 153 -16.35 -4.78 -9.42
CA HIS A 153 -15.93 -6.08 -9.91
C HIS A 153 -14.47 -6.04 -10.42
N PRO A 154 -13.60 -6.99 -10.06
CA PRO A 154 -12.20 -7.01 -10.50
C PRO A 154 -12.05 -7.05 -12.03
N ASP A 155 -12.95 -7.76 -12.72
CA ASP A 155 -12.89 -7.84 -14.20
C ASP A 155 -13.23 -6.53 -14.89
N GLU A 156 -14.19 -5.75 -14.38
CA GLU A 156 -14.48 -4.42 -14.92
C GLU A 156 -13.33 -3.44 -14.63
N LEU A 157 -12.71 -3.53 -13.46
CA LEU A 157 -11.49 -2.77 -13.15
C LEU A 157 -10.34 -3.12 -14.12
N ARG A 158 -10.18 -4.40 -14.46
CA ARG A 158 -9.16 -4.86 -15.42
C ARG A 158 -9.45 -4.37 -16.84
N LYS A 159 -10.71 -4.31 -17.27
CA LYS A 159 -11.11 -3.73 -18.56
C LYS A 159 -10.83 -2.22 -18.60
N ALA A 160 -11.17 -1.51 -17.52
CA ALA A 160 -10.97 -0.06 -17.41
C ALA A 160 -9.51 0.36 -17.16
N ALA A 161 -8.60 -0.55 -16.78
CA ALA A 161 -7.23 -0.22 -16.37
C ALA A 161 -6.49 0.71 -17.35
N LYS A 162 -6.67 0.51 -18.67
CA LYS A 162 -6.02 1.32 -19.71
C LYS A 162 -6.56 2.75 -19.80
N THR A 163 -7.80 3.01 -19.37
CA THR A 163 -8.43 4.33 -19.47
C THR A 163 -7.88 5.31 -18.44
N PHE A 164 -7.24 4.83 -17.37
CA PHE A 164 -6.63 5.69 -16.35
C PHE A 164 -5.28 6.27 -16.77
N ASN A 165 -4.67 5.77 -17.85
CA ASN A 165 -3.36 6.24 -18.29
C ASN A 165 -3.44 7.67 -18.81
N ASN A 166 -2.46 8.49 -18.42
CA ASN A 166 -2.34 9.91 -18.78
C ASN A 166 -3.49 10.82 -18.30
N ILE A 167 -4.39 10.31 -17.44
CA ILE A 167 -5.36 11.15 -16.73
C ILE A 167 -4.71 11.64 -15.42
N PRO A 168 -4.72 12.95 -15.15
CA PRO A 168 -4.24 13.47 -13.88
C PRO A 168 -4.99 12.86 -12.68
N VAL A 169 -4.23 12.42 -11.67
CA VAL A 169 -4.83 12.02 -10.39
C VAL A 169 -5.03 13.27 -9.56
N LEU A 170 -6.30 13.64 -9.35
CA LEU A 170 -6.68 14.81 -8.57
C LEU A 170 -6.88 14.43 -7.10
N SER A 171 -6.46 15.28 -6.17
CA SER A 171 -6.77 15.14 -4.73
C SER A 171 -8.23 15.52 -4.47
N LYS A 172 -8.76 16.49 -5.22
CA LYS A 172 -10.18 16.88 -5.22
C LYS A 172 -10.89 16.44 -6.49
N HIS A 173 -12.11 15.95 -6.35
CA HIS A 173 -12.97 15.59 -7.47
C HIS A 173 -13.60 16.84 -8.10
N ILE A 174 -12.78 17.64 -8.77
CA ILE A 174 -13.20 18.80 -9.55
C ILE A 174 -12.89 18.57 -11.04
N PRO A 175 -13.66 19.17 -11.96
CA PRO A 175 -13.37 19.08 -13.39
C PRO A 175 -11.96 19.62 -13.70
N ASP A 176 -11.21 18.89 -14.53
CA ASP A 176 -9.91 19.32 -15.04
C ASP A 176 -10.00 19.52 -16.55
N PHE A 177 -9.54 20.68 -17.03
CA PHE A 177 -9.63 21.07 -18.43
C PHE A 177 -8.23 21.29 -19.01
N PRO A 178 -7.93 20.81 -20.23
CA PRO A 178 -6.62 20.99 -20.86
C PRO A 178 -6.16 22.46 -20.98
N THR A 179 -7.10 23.40 -21.00
CA THR A 179 -6.86 24.85 -21.12
C THR A 179 -6.48 25.53 -19.80
N ASP A 180 -6.67 24.87 -18.66
CA ASP A 180 -6.31 25.38 -17.32
C ASP A 180 -5.58 24.29 -16.49
N PRO A 181 -4.40 23.84 -16.95
CA PRO A 181 -3.69 22.77 -16.28
C PRO A 181 -3.10 23.29 -14.95
N PRO A 182 -3.37 22.62 -13.82
CA PRO A 182 -2.80 23.02 -12.54
C PRO A 182 -1.30 22.72 -12.51
N ASN A 183 -0.52 23.65 -11.99
CA ASN A 183 0.93 23.49 -11.79
C ASN A 183 1.27 22.72 -10.49
N GLU A 184 0.29 22.53 -9.59
CA GLU A 184 0.45 21.90 -8.26
C GLU A 184 -0.82 21.11 -7.83
N PHE A 185 -0.80 20.54 -6.62
CA PHE A 185 -1.87 19.73 -6.03
C PHE A 185 -3.24 20.45 -6.05
N ARG A 186 -4.24 19.83 -6.69
CA ARG A 186 -5.67 20.20 -6.58
C ARG A 186 -6.39 19.21 -5.70
#